data_AF-A0ABD5X3A1-F1
#
_entry.id   AF-A0ABD5X3A1-F1
#
_cell.length_a   1.000
_cell.length_b   1.000
_cell.length_c   1.000
_cell.angle_alpha   90.00
_cell.angle_beta   90.00
_cell.angle_gamma   90.00
#
_symmetry.space_group_name_H-M   'P 1'
#
loop_
_entity.id
_entity.type
_entity.pdbx_description
1 polymer ?
#
loop_
_entity_poly.entity_id
_entity_poly.type
_entity_poly.pdbx_seq_one_letter_code
_entity_poly.pdbx_strand_id
1 'polypeptide(L)'
;MHSPITADLPRAEKRSLLEGIEEILGLASYRRQQTHNKQKAGLSGVTGSSNISENSIYEGDSIDLSAFTLLDNSPYAIRRFQSTMGNFYLKQGEFALTAAGQELAESLDEIAGPYFEEIVSAVKEQSVTIELLDNLADVFTHQGCFTSTENNHEQDTLQRILMGLVTWNERDQTVDLMDWPSRIDLQIDDYYDYIVAGEQFEDNLRDSVSSNVHHLRRAWSLAILRAHDIIVSKNQEEELSYDDQDKLRFRPIRPLGRIYYLQGQLAHALRAQLWGLATHLRHEAPEGVPRKQLLSQIEAAPIATEATAVLQSETSLNGDRMSQSAITRELFRAGRVKPIKYKITVPEKHDAECESLTDLRAELQARDIGTWRPVTDPELNGRTLIEATNNCLPDIESATTRTEAIDALGRLCARSTIQLVAAIEQYEQLVEQKPLLERYVKQEFGQRHSSLVKTSQYLNTVSEDIPLSVLARRIFEERVITIHNYVIQDRLGSGSISMVFGTGADAGDHSTTNDQLLFAAGGTASPSTGNLRYKDLRRLMRDAGLLTYHEDTNLWVPTPAGETVIARFRGEYE
;
A
#
# COMPACT_ATOMS: atom_id res chain seq x y z
N MET A 1 -4.10 37.35 -3.36
CA MET A 1 -5.30 38.24 -3.42
C MET A 1 -6.38 37.49 -4.18
N HIS A 2 -7.63 37.43 -3.70
CA HIS A 2 -8.71 36.76 -4.46
C HIS A 2 -8.97 37.48 -5.78
N SER A 3 -8.59 36.87 -6.91
CA SER A 3 -9.01 37.36 -8.22
C SER A 3 -10.54 37.28 -8.30
N PRO A 4 -11.25 38.40 -8.53
CA PRO A 4 -12.72 38.45 -8.55
C PRO A 4 -13.35 37.68 -9.73
N ILE A 5 -12.54 37.07 -10.59
CA ILE A 5 -12.94 36.51 -11.89
C ILE A 5 -13.73 35.20 -11.74
N THR A 6 -13.56 34.45 -10.64
CA THR A 6 -14.10 33.07 -10.52
C THR A 6 -14.99 32.83 -9.29
N ALA A 7 -15.01 33.75 -8.32
CA ALA A 7 -15.69 33.57 -7.04
C ALA A 7 -17.21 33.36 -7.18
N ASP A 8 -17.84 34.08 -8.11
CA ASP A 8 -19.31 34.09 -8.30
C ASP A 8 -19.81 33.13 -9.40
N LEU A 9 -18.90 32.35 -10.03
CA LEU A 9 -19.29 31.44 -11.09
C LEU A 9 -20.23 30.32 -10.57
N PRO A 10 -21.26 29.93 -11.35
CA PRO A 10 -22.06 28.73 -11.08
C PRO A 10 -21.18 27.49 -10.91
N ARG A 11 -21.63 26.53 -10.09
CA ARG A 11 -20.86 25.29 -9.83
C ARG A 11 -20.45 24.55 -11.11
N ALA A 12 -21.31 24.51 -12.12
CA ALA A 12 -21.02 23.85 -13.40
C ALA A 12 -19.88 24.56 -14.15
N GLU A 13 -19.87 25.89 -14.15
CA GLU A 13 -18.81 26.69 -14.78
C GLU A 13 -17.50 26.58 -14.02
N LYS A 14 -17.53 26.52 -12.68
CA LYS A 14 -16.33 26.23 -11.86
C LYS A 14 -15.73 24.87 -12.18
N ARG A 15 -16.56 23.84 -12.41
CA ARG A 15 -16.07 22.52 -12.84
C ARG A 15 -15.41 22.58 -14.21
N SER A 16 -16.09 23.17 -15.19
CA SER A 16 -15.55 23.30 -16.55
C SER A 16 -14.23 24.10 -16.56
N LEU A 17 -14.11 25.13 -15.73
CA LEU A 17 -12.87 25.89 -15.59
C LEU A 17 -11.73 25.04 -15.00
N LEU A 18 -12.01 24.25 -13.95
CA LEU A 18 -11.02 23.34 -13.37
C LEU A 18 -10.58 22.26 -14.37
N GLU A 19 -11.51 21.72 -15.16
CA GLU A 19 -11.21 20.74 -16.22
C GLU A 19 -10.23 21.32 -17.25
N GLY A 20 -10.50 22.53 -17.75
CA GLY A 20 -9.59 23.18 -18.69
C GLY A 20 -8.23 23.56 -18.08
N ILE A 21 -8.20 23.97 -16.80
CA ILE A 21 -6.93 24.25 -16.10
C ILE A 21 -6.08 22.98 -15.98
N GLU A 22 -6.68 21.83 -15.68
CA GLU A 22 -5.98 20.54 -15.63
C GLU A 22 -5.46 20.10 -17.01
N GLU A 23 -6.20 20.38 -18.08
CA GLU A 23 -5.75 20.11 -19.46
C GLU A 23 -4.53 20.97 -19.82
N ILE A 24 -4.56 22.26 -19.51
CA ILE A 24 -3.42 23.17 -19.70
C ILE A 24 -2.22 22.70 -18.87
N LEU A 25 -2.41 22.32 -17.60
CA LEU A 25 -1.37 21.75 -16.74
C LEU A 25 -0.74 20.49 -17.37
N GLY A 26 -1.56 19.61 -17.93
CA GLY A 26 -1.12 18.40 -18.61
C GLY A 26 -0.29 18.71 -19.87
N LEU A 27 -0.72 19.65 -20.69
CA LEU A 27 -0.02 20.12 -21.89
C LEU A 27 1.31 20.80 -21.54
N ALA A 28 1.33 21.72 -20.58
CA ALA A 28 2.54 22.39 -20.13
C ALA A 28 3.56 21.39 -19.55
N SER A 29 3.08 20.41 -18.77
CA SER A 29 3.92 19.34 -18.20
C SER A 29 4.55 18.45 -19.28
N TYR A 30 3.86 18.20 -20.39
CA TYR A 30 4.39 17.45 -21.52
C TYR A 30 5.36 18.29 -22.36
N ARG A 31 5.00 19.56 -22.63
CA ARG A 31 5.86 20.52 -23.33
C ARG A 31 7.22 20.65 -22.66
N ARG A 32 7.24 20.75 -21.33
CA ARG A 32 8.46 20.73 -20.53
C ARG A 32 9.33 19.50 -20.74
N GLN A 33 8.72 18.32 -20.89
CA GLN A 33 9.47 17.08 -21.11
C GLN A 33 10.17 17.08 -22.46
N GLN A 34 9.50 17.59 -23.50
CA GLN A 34 10.08 17.72 -24.84
C GLN A 34 11.29 18.67 -24.83
N THR A 35 11.20 19.78 -24.11
CA THR A 35 12.29 20.78 -24.07
C THR A 35 13.50 20.32 -23.25
N HIS A 36 13.30 19.52 -22.19
CA HIS A 36 14.36 19.17 -21.25
C HIS A 36 14.92 17.74 -21.37
N ASN A 37 14.38 16.87 -22.24
CA ASN A 37 14.82 15.47 -22.44
C ASN A 37 14.91 14.61 -21.16
N LYS A 38 14.23 15.00 -20.07
CA LYS A 38 14.26 14.30 -18.77
C LYS A 38 12.99 13.48 -18.56
N GLN A 39 12.84 12.34 -19.25
CA GLN A 39 11.85 11.35 -18.84
C GLN A 39 12.34 10.58 -17.61
N LYS A 40 12.05 11.08 -16.41
CA LYS A 40 12.12 10.24 -15.20
C LYS A 40 10.84 9.40 -15.09
N ALA A 41 10.96 8.14 -14.65
CA ALA A 41 9.84 7.20 -14.54
C ALA A 41 8.70 7.73 -13.64
N GLY A 42 7.46 7.79 -14.17
CA GLY A 42 6.27 8.32 -13.47
C GLY A 42 5.73 9.66 -13.99
N LEU A 43 6.21 10.14 -15.14
CA LEU A 43 5.95 11.50 -15.66
C LEU A 43 5.00 11.59 -16.88
N SER A 44 4.39 10.50 -17.35
CA SER A 44 3.53 10.53 -18.54
C SER A 44 2.08 11.00 -18.24
N GLY A 45 1.81 12.30 -18.44
CA GLY A 45 0.57 12.92 -18.96
C GLY A 45 -0.80 12.63 -18.32
N VAL A 46 -1.50 13.70 -17.93
CA VAL A 46 -2.86 13.75 -17.34
C VAL A 46 -3.99 13.65 -18.39
N THR A 47 -3.65 13.77 -19.67
CA THR A 47 -4.57 14.03 -20.78
C THR A 47 -4.97 12.76 -21.53
N GLY A 48 -6.26 12.68 -21.90
CA GLY A 48 -6.90 11.50 -22.45
C GLY A 48 -7.27 11.56 -23.90
N SER A 49 -6.34 11.07 -24.70
CA SER A 49 -6.54 10.08 -25.76
C SER A 49 -5.18 9.79 -26.37
N SER A 50 -5.11 8.72 -27.15
CA SER A 50 -3.96 8.14 -27.85
C SER A 50 -3.19 9.05 -28.84
N ASN A 51 -3.29 10.38 -28.73
CA ASN A 51 -2.75 11.34 -29.70
C ASN A 51 -1.52 12.12 -29.22
N ILE A 52 -1.16 12.09 -27.93
CA ILE A 52 0.03 12.82 -27.42
C ILE A 52 1.34 12.13 -27.79
N SER A 53 1.27 10.95 -28.42
CA SER A 53 2.43 10.33 -29.05
C SER A 53 2.92 11.06 -30.30
N GLU A 54 2.15 12.01 -30.86
CA GLU A 54 2.57 12.77 -32.03
C GLU A 54 3.04 14.18 -31.63
N ASN A 55 4.29 14.50 -31.98
CA ASN A 55 4.85 15.85 -31.83
C ASN A 55 4.11 16.92 -32.67
N SER A 56 3.20 16.48 -33.56
CA SER A 56 2.41 17.33 -34.46
C SER A 56 1.48 18.30 -33.73
N ILE A 57 1.08 18.00 -32.49
CA ILE A 57 0.18 18.87 -31.71
C ILE A 57 0.84 20.20 -31.30
N TYR A 58 2.18 20.28 -31.33
CA TYR A 58 2.95 21.50 -31.03
C TYR A 58 3.51 22.18 -32.28
N GLU A 59 3.12 21.75 -33.49
CA GLU A 59 3.60 22.31 -34.76
C GLU A 59 2.89 23.61 -35.17
N GLY A 60 1.75 23.95 -34.55
CA GLY A 60 1.02 25.21 -34.75
C GLY A 60 1.24 26.22 -33.63
N ASP A 61 0.72 27.45 -33.79
CA ASP A 61 0.87 28.55 -32.81
C ASP A 61 -0.05 28.39 -31.57
N SER A 62 -1.15 27.65 -31.73
CA SER A 62 -2.15 27.41 -30.68
C SER A 62 -2.77 26.02 -30.77
N ILE A 63 -3.16 25.50 -29.61
CA ILE A 63 -3.80 24.19 -29.42
C ILE A 63 -5.28 24.41 -29.10
N ASP A 64 -6.18 23.68 -29.76
CA ASP A 64 -7.63 23.67 -29.49
C ASP A 64 -7.95 22.73 -28.32
N LEU A 65 -8.33 23.29 -27.17
CA LEU A 65 -8.64 22.54 -25.95
C LEU A 65 -9.91 21.69 -26.11
N SER A 66 -10.86 22.08 -26.97
CA SER A 66 -12.11 21.34 -27.17
C SER A 66 -11.90 19.97 -27.84
N ALA A 67 -10.73 19.77 -28.46
CA ALA A 67 -10.31 18.50 -29.03
C ALA A 67 -9.72 17.54 -27.97
N PHE A 68 -9.56 17.99 -26.71
CA PHE A 68 -9.05 17.20 -25.61
C PHE A 68 -10.16 16.78 -24.65
N THR A 69 -9.90 15.66 -23.99
CA THR A 69 -10.65 15.23 -22.81
C THR A 69 -9.68 14.62 -21.83
N LEU A 70 -9.89 14.81 -20.53
CA LEU A 70 -9.10 14.11 -19.51
C LEU A 70 -9.34 12.59 -19.57
N LEU A 71 -8.32 11.76 -19.34
CA LEU A 71 -8.49 10.31 -19.24
C LEU A 71 -9.35 10.00 -18.01
N ASP A 72 -10.57 9.51 -18.19
CA ASP A 72 -11.44 9.07 -17.08
C ASP A 72 -10.77 8.00 -16.18
N ASN A 73 -9.84 7.21 -16.73
CA ASN A 73 -9.08 6.18 -16.01
C ASN A 73 -7.67 6.61 -15.57
N SER A 74 -7.25 7.85 -15.85
CA SER A 74 -5.96 8.32 -15.37
C SER A 74 -6.01 8.54 -13.85
N PRO A 75 -4.93 8.20 -13.12
CA PRO A 75 -4.81 8.56 -11.70
C PRO A 75 -4.87 10.07 -11.45
N TYR A 76 -4.86 10.91 -12.49
CA TYR A 76 -4.79 12.36 -12.44
C TYR A 76 -6.08 13.13 -12.83
N ALA A 77 -7.22 12.47 -13.06
CA ALA A 77 -8.47 13.20 -13.34
C ALA A 77 -9.08 13.81 -12.06
N ILE A 78 -9.71 14.99 -12.15
CA ILE A 78 -10.45 15.71 -11.09
C ILE A 78 -11.12 14.79 -10.07
N ARG A 79 -11.86 13.77 -10.53
CA ARG A 79 -12.64 12.87 -9.67
C ARG A 79 -11.79 12.06 -8.69
N ARG A 80 -10.57 11.66 -9.07
CA ARG A 80 -9.63 10.96 -8.17
C ARG A 80 -8.80 11.93 -7.32
N PHE A 81 -8.57 13.15 -7.82
CA PHE A 81 -7.86 14.19 -7.08
C PHE A 81 -8.66 14.72 -5.90
N GLN A 82 -9.98 14.87 -6.01
CA GLN A 82 -10.81 15.38 -4.91
C GLN A 82 -10.74 14.52 -3.64
N SER A 83 -10.80 13.19 -3.76
CA SER A 83 -10.65 12.29 -2.61
C SER A 83 -9.22 12.31 -2.06
N THR A 84 -8.22 12.41 -2.94
CA THR A 84 -6.80 12.48 -2.53
C THR A 84 -6.48 13.77 -1.79
N MET A 85 -6.96 14.93 -2.26
CA MET A 85 -6.80 16.22 -1.57
C MET A 85 -7.49 16.22 -0.21
N GLY A 86 -8.64 15.56 -0.08
CA GLY A 86 -9.29 15.34 1.22
C GLY A 86 -8.42 14.52 2.18
N ASN A 87 -7.77 13.45 1.70
CA ASN A 87 -6.87 12.62 2.52
C ASN A 87 -5.61 13.37 3.00
N PHE A 88 -5.23 14.46 2.33
CA PHE A 88 -4.12 15.33 2.72
C PHE A 88 -4.57 16.59 3.45
N TYR A 89 -5.85 16.67 3.82
CA TYR A 89 -6.41 17.80 4.55
C TYR A 89 -6.33 19.13 3.80
N LEU A 90 -6.35 19.11 2.46
CA LEU A 90 -6.23 20.31 1.62
C LEU A 90 -7.58 20.91 1.23
N LYS A 91 -8.66 20.16 1.37
CA LYS A 91 -10.00 20.57 0.98
C LYS A 91 -11.07 20.24 2.01
N GLN A 92 -12.09 21.09 2.05
CA GLN A 92 -13.34 20.88 2.79
C GLN A 92 -14.50 20.93 1.79
N GLY A 93 -14.87 19.78 1.24
CA GLY A 93 -15.85 19.71 0.15
C GLY A 93 -15.23 19.95 -1.24
N GLU A 94 -16.06 20.35 -2.21
CA GLU A 94 -15.68 20.35 -3.63
C GLU A 94 -14.70 21.47 -4.03
N PHE A 95 -15.00 22.71 -3.59
CA PHE A 95 -14.28 23.91 -4.00
C PHE A 95 -13.60 24.66 -2.85
N ALA A 96 -13.96 24.39 -1.59
CA ALA A 96 -13.35 25.07 -0.47
C ALA A 96 -12.04 24.38 -0.08
N LEU A 97 -11.02 25.20 0.15
CA LEU A 97 -9.72 24.78 0.68
C LEU A 97 -9.76 24.84 2.20
N THR A 98 -8.95 24.01 2.85
CA THR A 98 -8.58 24.23 4.25
C THR A 98 -7.55 25.35 4.35
N ALA A 99 -7.18 25.79 5.55
CA ALA A 99 -6.06 26.73 5.70
C ALA A 99 -4.74 26.14 5.16
N ALA A 100 -4.47 24.86 5.41
CA ALA A 100 -3.32 24.16 4.82
C ALA A 100 -3.38 24.10 3.28
N GLY A 101 -4.57 23.89 2.71
CA GLY A 101 -4.78 23.94 1.27
C GLY A 101 -4.61 25.36 0.69
N GLN A 102 -5.03 26.36 1.45
CA GLN A 102 -4.90 27.77 1.09
C GLN A 102 -3.42 28.19 1.07
N GLU A 103 -2.61 27.78 2.04
CA GLU A 103 -1.17 28.04 2.07
C GLU A 103 -0.45 27.43 0.85
N LEU A 104 -0.83 26.20 0.46
CA LEU A 104 -0.30 25.58 -0.76
C LEU A 104 -0.73 26.34 -2.03
N ALA A 105 -1.98 26.78 -2.09
CA ALA A 105 -2.49 27.56 -3.21
C ALA A 105 -1.81 28.93 -3.31
N GLU A 106 -1.54 29.59 -2.19
CA GLU A 106 -0.80 30.86 -2.12
C GLU A 106 0.65 30.67 -2.56
N SER A 107 1.30 29.58 -2.15
CA SER A 107 2.65 29.23 -2.62
C SER A 107 2.72 29.10 -4.15
N LEU A 108 1.69 28.53 -4.77
CA LEU A 108 1.59 28.42 -6.22
C LEU A 108 1.24 29.76 -6.88
N ASP A 109 0.38 30.58 -6.25
CA ASP A 109 -0.03 31.90 -6.73
C ASP A 109 1.16 32.87 -6.81
N GLU A 110 2.16 32.75 -5.92
CA GLU A 110 3.40 33.53 -5.99
C GLU A 110 4.13 33.39 -7.34
N ILE A 111 3.95 32.26 -8.02
CA ILE A 111 4.75 31.85 -9.18
C ILE A 111 3.88 31.80 -10.44
N ALA A 112 2.71 31.16 -10.36
CA ALA A 112 1.77 31.00 -11.46
C ALA A 112 0.70 32.12 -11.52
N GLY A 113 0.53 32.90 -10.45
CA GLY A 113 -0.45 33.99 -10.37
C GLY A 113 -0.37 35.02 -11.50
N PRO A 114 0.83 35.44 -11.97
CA PRO A 114 0.97 36.34 -13.13
C PRO A 114 0.29 35.83 -14.40
N TYR A 115 0.15 34.51 -14.56
CA TYR A 115 -0.44 33.86 -15.72
C TYR A 115 -1.92 33.50 -15.53
N PHE A 116 -2.49 33.71 -14.34
CA PHE A 116 -3.83 33.22 -14.00
C PHE A 116 -4.92 33.73 -14.96
N GLU A 117 -4.88 35.02 -15.33
CA GLU A 117 -5.86 35.59 -16.26
C GLU A 117 -5.74 35.01 -17.68
N GLU A 118 -4.50 34.75 -18.13
CA GLU A 118 -4.22 34.13 -19.42
C GLU A 118 -4.69 32.66 -19.44
N ILE A 119 -4.44 31.91 -18.37
CA ILE A 119 -4.96 30.54 -18.19
C ILE A 119 -6.49 30.52 -18.25
N VAL A 120 -7.15 31.39 -17.47
CA VAL A 120 -8.62 31.45 -17.44
C VAL A 120 -9.19 31.83 -18.80
N SER A 121 -8.54 32.76 -19.52
CA SER A 121 -8.96 33.18 -20.86
C SER A 121 -8.80 32.03 -21.85
N ALA A 122 -7.66 31.33 -21.83
CA ALA A 122 -7.40 30.17 -22.68
C ALA A 122 -8.46 29.07 -22.49
N VAL A 123 -8.86 28.78 -21.25
CA VAL A 123 -9.94 27.82 -20.97
C VAL A 123 -11.30 28.30 -21.51
N LYS A 124 -11.65 29.57 -21.32
CA LYS A 124 -12.92 30.13 -21.82
C LYS A 124 -12.98 30.17 -23.35
N GLU A 125 -11.86 30.46 -23.99
CA GLU A 125 -11.71 30.50 -25.44
C GLU A 125 -11.50 29.11 -26.04
N GLN A 126 -11.33 28.09 -25.20
CA GLN A 126 -11.02 26.70 -25.59
C GLN A 126 -9.77 26.62 -26.47
N SER A 127 -8.78 27.50 -26.24
CA SER A 127 -7.53 27.53 -27.00
C SER A 127 -6.37 28.01 -26.15
N VAL A 128 -5.22 27.34 -26.23
CA VAL A 128 -3.99 27.70 -25.51
C VAL A 128 -2.83 27.88 -26.49
N THR A 129 -2.08 28.96 -26.37
CA THR A 129 -0.92 29.23 -27.24
C THR A 129 0.30 28.44 -26.82
N ILE A 130 1.20 28.12 -27.76
CA ILE A 130 2.47 27.47 -27.43
C ILE A 130 3.35 28.37 -26.55
N GLU A 131 3.33 29.69 -26.80
CA GLU A 131 4.03 30.67 -25.97
C GLU A 131 3.58 30.62 -24.51
N LEU A 132 2.26 30.54 -24.26
CA LEU A 132 1.74 30.40 -22.91
C LEU A 132 2.19 29.06 -22.29
N LEU A 133 2.16 27.95 -23.04
CA LEU A 133 2.66 26.66 -22.53
C LEU A 133 4.16 26.66 -22.22
N ASP A 134 4.97 27.36 -23.02
CA ASP A 134 6.40 27.54 -22.77
C ASP A 134 6.65 28.38 -21.51
N ASN A 135 5.86 29.44 -21.31
CA ASN A 135 5.91 30.23 -20.07
C ASN A 135 5.46 29.42 -18.84
N LEU A 136 4.41 28.62 -18.99
CA LEU A 136 3.86 27.77 -17.91
C LEU A 136 4.72 26.55 -17.59
N ALA A 137 5.58 26.11 -18.51
CA ALA A 137 6.35 24.88 -18.35
C ALA A 137 7.12 24.85 -17.01
N ASP A 138 7.82 25.91 -16.63
CA ASP A 138 8.61 25.89 -15.39
C ASP A 138 7.85 26.36 -14.13
N VAL A 139 6.81 27.18 -14.30
CA VAL A 139 6.05 27.82 -13.20
C VAL A 139 4.76 27.10 -12.82
N PHE A 140 4.18 26.34 -13.74
CA PHE A 140 2.86 25.71 -13.61
C PHE A 140 2.88 24.31 -14.21
N THR A 141 3.80 23.48 -13.70
CA THR A 141 3.84 22.05 -14.01
C THR A 141 4.18 21.24 -12.78
N HIS A 142 3.75 19.98 -12.78
CA HIS A 142 4.15 19.04 -11.74
C HIS A 142 5.68 18.92 -11.64
N GLN A 143 6.42 19.07 -12.74
CA GLN A 143 7.88 18.95 -12.72
C GLN A 143 8.57 20.24 -12.27
N GLY A 144 7.94 21.40 -12.49
CA GLY A 144 8.42 22.71 -12.05
C GLY A 144 8.69 22.72 -10.56
N CYS A 145 7.71 22.29 -9.75
CA CYS A 145 7.82 22.21 -8.29
C CYS A 145 9.09 21.50 -7.80
N PHE A 146 9.58 20.49 -8.54
CA PHE A 146 10.71 19.64 -8.12
C PHE A 146 12.06 19.99 -8.73
N THR A 147 12.08 20.85 -9.75
CA THR A 147 13.31 21.10 -10.53
C THR A 147 13.66 22.57 -10.67
N SER A 148 12.71 23.47 -10.43
CA SER A 148 12.99 24.89 -10.27
C SER A 148 13.32 25.19 -8.81
N THR A 149 14.38 25.96 -8.58
CA THR A 149 14.72 26.50 -7.25
C THR A 149 13.74 27.56 -6.77
N GLU A 150 12.81 27.99 -7.62
CA GLU A 150 11.82 29.02 -7.31
C GLU A 150 10.62 28.47 -6.52
N ASN A 151 10.38 27.14 -6.55
CA ASN A 151 9.23 26.50 -5.91
C ASN A 151 9.48 26.01 -4.47
N ASN A 152 10.47 26.57 -3.76
CA ASN A 152 10.86 26.08 -2.43
C ASN A 152 9.70 26.14 -1.42
N HIS A 153 8.84 27.15 -1.50
CA HIS A 153 7.72 27.30 -0.57
C HIS A 153 6.63 26.25 -0.81
N GLU A 154 6.24 26.01 -2.07
CA GLU A 154 5.30 24.95 -2.44
C GLU A 154 5.84 23.57 -2.01
N GLN A 155 7.13 23.32 -2.26
CA GLN A 155 7.77 22.07 -1.89
C GLN A 155 7.81 21.85 -0.37
N ASP A 156 8.15 22.88 0.40
CA ASP A 156 8.15 22.84 1.86
C ASP A 156 6.74 22.56 2.43
N THR A 157 5.73 23.24 1.91
CA THR A 157 4.33 23.04 2.26
C THR A 157 3.89 21.59 2.00
N LEU A 158 4.21 21.03 0.82
CA LEU A 158 3.94 19.62 0.50
C LEU A 158 4.64 18.64 1.45
N GLN A 159 5.88 18.93 1.84
CA GLN A 159 6.62 18.10 2.80
C GLN A 159 5.97 18.11 4.18
N ARG A 160 5.56 19.29 4.69
CA ARG A 160 4.85 19.42 5.97
C ARG A 160 3.52 18.67 5.95
N ILE A 161 2.75 18.80 4.87
CA ILE A 161 1.50 18.07 4.64
C ILE A 161 1.75 16.55 4.65
N LEU A 162 2.72 16.06 3.88
CA LEU A 162 3.06 14.64 3.79
C LEU A 162 3.48 14.08 5.16
N MET A 163 4.25 14.86 5.92
CA MET A 163 4.67 14.55 7.29
C MET A 163 3.57 14.72 8.33
N GLY A 164 2.36 15.09 7.91
CA GLY A 164 1.20 15.22 8.80
C GLY A 164 1.43 16.28 9.87
N LEU A 165 2.09 17.40 9.54
CA LEU A 165 2.25 18.54 10.42
C LEU A 165 1.01 19.42 10.32
N VAL A 166 -0.12 18.92 10.84
CA VAL A 166 -1.43 19.57 10.71
C VAL A 166 -2.13 19.61 12.07
N THR A 167 -2.99 20.62 12.26
CA THR A 167 -3.82 20.74 13.46
C THR A 167 -5.22 21.20 13.11
N TRP A 168 -6.19 20.88 13.97
CA TRP A 168 -7.55 21.40 13.85
C TRP A 168 -7.63 22.81 14.47
N ASN A 169 -8.17 23.75 13.71
CA ASN A 169 -8.45 25.10 14.17
C ASN A 169 -9.93 25.21 14.57
N GLU A 170 -10.18 25.29 15.88
CA GLU A 170 -11.54 25.39 16.41
C GLU A 170 -12.24 26.72 16.09
N ARG A 171 -11.49 27.80 15.83
CA ARG A 171 -12.08 29.10 15.51
C ARG A 171 -12.64 29.11 14.09
N ASP A 172 -11.83 28.65 13.14
CA ASP A 172 -12.14 28.72 11.71
C ASP A 172 -12.75 27.41 11.19
N GLN A 173 -12.85 26.39 12.05
CA GLN A 173 -13.38 25.04 11.75
C GLN A 173 -12.70 24.43 10.52
N THR A 174 -11.38 24.51 10.49
CA THR A 174 -10.54 24.09 9.36
C THR A 174 -9.23 23.45 9.83
N VAL A 175 -8.40 23.01 8.87
CA VAL A 175 -7.10 22.39 9.14
C VAL A 175 -5.98 23.38 8.84
N ASP A 176 -5.19 23.70 9.87
CA ASP A 176 -4.00 24.54 9.76
C ASP A 176 -2.75 23.68 9.55
N LEU A 177 -1.80 24.22 8.81
CA LEU A 177 -0.47 23.64 8.66
C LEU A 177 0.43 24.13 9.80
N MET A 178 1.22 23.23 10.37
CA MET A 178 2.16 23.54 11.43
C MET A 178 3.57 23.74 10.89
N ASP A 179 4.35 24.61 11.55
CA ASP A 179 5.77 24.77 11.27
C ASP A 179 6.58 23.50 11.55
N TRP A 180 7.76 23.40 10.93
CA TRP A 180 8.69 22.30 11.22
C TRP A 180 9.11 22.30 12.69
N PRO A 181 8.88 21.20 13.43
CA PRO A 181 9.41 21.08 14.78
C PRO A 181 10.92 20.80 14.71
N SER A 182 11.68 21.23 15.72
CA SER A 182 13.11 20.87 15.87
C SER A 182 13.32 19.35 15.91
N ARG A 183 12.32 18.61 16.41
CA ARG A 183 12.31 17.15 16.48
C ARG A 183 10.99 16.59 16.00
N ILE A 184 11.05 15.57 15.16
CA ILE A 184 9.87 14.83 14.70
C ILE A 184 9.74 13.54 15.53
N ASP A 185 8.55 13.33 16.10
CA ASP A 185 8.23 12.15 16.90
C ASP A 185 7.18 11.25 16.25
N LEU A 186 7.06 10.03 16.78
CA LEU A 186 6.11 9.01 16.36
C LEU A 186 5.10 8.76 17.49
N GLN A 187 4.15 9.68 17.67
CA GLN A 187 3.05 9.55 18.64
C GLN A 187 1.86 8.84 18.01
N ILE A 188 1.92 7.51 17.92
CA ILE A 188 0.85 6.73 17.29
C ILE A 188 -0.17 6.17 18.29
N ASP A 189 0.17 6.19 19.59
CA ASP A 189 -0.69 5.65 20.64
C ASP A 189 -1.98 6.49 20.78
N ASP A 190 -1.93 7.80 20.52
CA ASP A 190 -3.11 8.68 20.52
C ASP A 190 -4.16 8.23 19.49
N TYR A 191 -3.71 7.77 18.32
CA TYR A 191 -4.61 7.19 17.31
C TYR A 191 -5.22 5.88 17.78
N TYR A 192 -4.46 5.04 18.51
CA TYR A 192 -5.02 3.82 19.07
C TYR A 192 -6.08 4.13 20.13
N ASP A 193 -5.78 5.05 21.04
CA ASP A 193 -6.70 5.44 22.10
C ASP A 193 -8.01 6.01 21.51
N TYR A 194 -7.93 6.87 20.49
CA TYR A 194 -9.09 7.40 19.77
C TYR A 194 -9.99 6.29 19.23
N ILE A 195 -9.41 5.37 18.47
CA ILE A 195 -10.14 4.26 17.85
C ILE A 195 -10.73 3.34 18.92
N VAL A 196 -9.96 3.01 19.96
CA VAL A 196 -10.38 2.13 21.05
C VAL A 196 -11.50 2.74 21.89
N ALA A 197 -11.51 4.05 22.06
CA ALA A 197 -12.59 4.78 22.72
C ALA A 197 -13.87 4.81 21.86
N GLY A 198 -13.77 4.53 20.56
CA GLY A 198 -14.89 4.64 19.62
C GLY A 198 -15.32 6.09 19.42
N GLU A 199 -14.38 7.04 19.58
CA GLU A 199 -14.62 8.46 19.35
C GLU A 199 -14.90 8.72 17.88
N GLN A 200 -15.88 9.58 17.60
CA GLN A 200 -16.24 9.99 16.25
C GLN A 200 -16.76 11.43 16.26
N PHE A 201 -16.37 12.21 15.27
CA PHE A 201 -16.97 13.50 14.96
C PHE A 201 -17.89 13.39 13.73
N GLU A 202 -18.97 14.19 13.68
CA GLU A 202 -19.86 14.23 12.52
C GLU A 202 -19.17 14.79 11.26
N ASP A 203 -18.22 15.71 11.44
CA ASP A 203 -17.38 16.23 10.36
C ASP A 203 -16.20 15.27 10.12
N ASN A 204 -16.23 14.58 8.99
CA ASN A 204 -15.18 13.63 8.57
C ASN A 204 -13.78 14.27 8.51
N LEU A 205 -13.66 15.56 8.17
CA LEU A 205 -12.37 16.24 8.11
C LEU A 205 -11.82 16.44 9.53
N ARG A 206 -12.67 16.93 10.45
CA ARG A 206 -12.34 17.06 11.86
C ARG A 206 -12.02 15.72 12.50
N ASP A 207 -12.83 14.70 12.23
CA ASP A 207 -12.64 13.32 12.71
C ASP A 207 -11.26 12.78 12.27
N SER A 208 -10.89 13.02 11.01
CA SER A 208 -9.61 12.58 10.46
C SER A 208 -8.40 13.32 11.05
N VAL A 209 -8.55 14.56 11.52
CA VAL A 209 -7.47 15.26 12.22
C VAL A 209 -7.43 14.83 13.68
N SER A 210 -8.58 14.81 14.35
CA SER A 210 -8.73 14.52 15.79
C SER A 210 -8.36 13.08 16.13
N SER A 211 -8.55 12.15 15.19
CA SER A 211 -8.07 10.78 15.34
C SER A 211 -6.55 10.68 15.39
N ASN A 212 -5.79 11.68 14.93
CA ASN A 212 -4.33 11.62 14.78
C ASN A 212 -3.85 10.58 13.75
N VAL A 213 -4.68 10.19 12.77
CA VAL A 213 -4.27 9.24 11.70
C VAL A 213 -3.06 9.75 10.89
N HIS A 214 -2.87 11.07 10.84
CA HIS A 214 -1.72 11.71 10.20
C HIS A 214 -0.37 11.34 10.87
N HIS A 215 -0.37 11.00 12.16
CA HIS A 215 0.83 10.47 12.84
C HIS A 215 1.23 9.08 12.32
N LEU A 216 0.27 8.24 11.92
CA LEU A 216 0.58 6.98 11.24
C LEU A 216 1.23 7.23 9.89
N ARG A 217 0.68 8.16 9.08
CA ARG A 217 1.28 8.56 7.80
C ARG A 217 2.72 9.04 7.98
N ARG A 218 2.95 9.93 8.94
CA ARG A 218 4.28 10.41 9.33
C ARG A 218 5.23 9.25 9.67
N ALA A 219 4.77 8.30 10.49
CA ALA A 219 5.58 7.15 10.91
C ALA A 219 5.98 6.25 9.75
N TRP A 220 5.04 5.95 8.85
CA TRP A 220 5.33 5.23 7.60
C TRP A 220 6.30 6.01 6.73
N SER A 221 6.09 7.32 6.61
CA SER A 221 6.95 8.15 5.79
C SER A 221 8.40 8.12 6.27
N LEU A 222 8.61 8.26 7.58
CA LEU A 222 9.93 8.18 8.19
C LEU A 222 10.57 6.80 8.06
N ALA A 223 9.77 5.73 8.18
CA ALA A 223 10.29 4.37 8.03
C ALA A 223 10.83 4.10 6.62
N ILE A 224 10.12 4.58 5.58
CA ILE A 224 10.57 4.46 4.18
C ILE A 224 11.82 5.32 3.96
N LEU A 225 11.77 6.59 4.36
CA LEU A 225 12.88 7.52 4.15
C LEU A 225 14.16 7.02 4.83
N ARG A 226 14.06 6.54 6.08
CA ARG A 226 15.20 5.96 6.82
C ARG A 226 15.69 4.64 6.23
N ALA A 227 14.81 3.80 5.69
CA ALA A 227 15.24 2.58 5.01
C ALA A 227 16.05 2.90 3.75
N HIS A 228 15.64 3.90 2.98
CA HIS A 228 16.39 4.37 1.81
C HIS A 228 17.78 4.91 2.20
N ASP A 229 17.88 5.65 3.29
CA ASP A 229 19.16 6.14 3.84
C ASP A 229 20.12 4.99 4.24
N ILE A 230 19.60 3.97 4.92
CA ILE A 230 20.39 2.77 5.30
C ILE A 230 20.87 1.99 4.07
N ILE A 231 20.03 1.90 3.03
CA ILE A 231 20.35 1.17 1.79
C ILE A 231 21.54 1.80 1.04
N VAL A 232 21.70 3.12 1.14
CA VAL A 232 22.70 3.90 0.41
C VAL A 232 24.01 4.00 1.20
N SER A 233 23.93 4.07 2.53
CA SER A 233 25.09 4.29 3.41
C SER A 233 25.98 3.06 3.64
N LYS A 234 25.55 1.85 3.26
CA LYS A 234 26.30 0.60 3.49
C LYS A 234 26.72 -0.11 2.21
N ASN A 235 27.81 -0.88 2.30
CA ASN A 235 28.26 -1.78 1.24
C ASN A 235 27.15 -2.78 0.87
N GLN A 236 27.06 -3.11 -0.42
CA GLN A 236 25.93 -3.87 -0.98
C GLN A 236 25.81 -5.32 -0.48
N GLU A 237 26.83 -5.86 0.19
CA GLU A 237 26.85 -7.23 0.72
C GLU A 237 26.71 -7.30 2.26
N GLU A 238 26.81 -6.16 2.95
CA GLU A 238 26.74 -6.10 4.41
C GLU A 238 25.29 -6.21 4.91
N GLU A 239 25.12 -6.71 6.14
CA GLU A 239 23.82 -6.70 6.79
C GLU A 239 23.35 -5.25 7.02
N LEU A 240 22.20 -4.92 6.46
CA LEU A 240 21.50 -3.67 6.71
C LEU A 240 20.72 -3.82 8.01
N SER A 241 20.82 -2.85 8.91
CA SER A 241 20.18 -2.92 10.22
C SER A 241 19.92 -1.55 10.80
N TYR A 242 18.85 -1.45 11.58
CA TYR A 242 18.57 -0.31 12.44
C TYR A 242 19.58 -0.25 13.58
N ASP A 243 20.12 0.95 13.84
CA ASP A 243 20.92 1.21 15.03
C ASP A 243 20.03 1.28 16.29
N ASP A 244 20.64 1.50 17.46
CA ASP A 244 19.89 1.52 18.72
C ASP A 244 18.95 2.73 18.85
N GLN A 245 19.28 3.86 18.21
CA GLN A 245 18.39 5.01 18.15
C GLN A 245 17.17 4.70 17.27
N ASP A 246 17.38 4.15 16.08
CA ASP A 246 16.32 3.72 15.17
C ASP A 246 15.38 2.71 15.86
N LYS A 247 15.95 1.71 16.57
CA LYS A 247 15.16 0.72 17.32
C LYS A 247 14.28 1.38 18.39
N LEU A 248 14.82 2.36 19.11
CA LEU A 248 14.06 3.10 20.12
C LEU A 248 12.95 3.95 19.49
N ARG A 249 13.27 4.68 18.41
CA ARG A 249 12.33 5.60 17.75
C ARG A 249 11.21 4.89 17.02
N PHE A 250 11.50 3.79 16.33
CA PHE A 250 10.49 3.00 15.64
C PHE A 250 9.75 1.98 16.54
N ARG A 251 10.11 1.89 17.83
CA ARG A 251 9.46 1.00 18.81
C ARG A 251 7.92 1.15 18.83
N PRO A 252 7.31 2.34 18.73
CA PRO A 252 5.86 2.48 18.72
C PRO A 252 5.23 1.83 17.47
N ILE A 253 5.78 2.09 16.28
CA ILE A 253 5.13 1.74 15.00
C ILE A 253 5.42 0.31 14.49
N ARG A 254 6.59 -0.26 14.79
CA ARG A 254 6.95 -1.61 14.31
C ARG A 254 5.93 -2.71 14.67
N PRO A 255 5.36 -2.75 15.89
CA PRO A 255 4.28 -3.69 16.24
C PRO A 255 3.07 -3.61 15.31
N LEU A 256 2.60 -2.42 14.96
CA LEU A 256 1.52 -2.25 14.00
C LEU A 256 1.90 -2.76 12.62
N GLY A 257 3.13 -2.46 12.21
CA GLY A 257 3.72 -3.02 11.01
C GLY A 257 3.67 -4.53 10.90
N ARG A 258 3.99 -5.18 12.02
CA ARG A 258 3.94 -6.62 12.17
C ARG A 258 2.51 -7.15 12.10
N ILE A 259 1.53 -6.51 12.75
CA ILE A 259 0.11 -6.87 12.60
C ILE A 259 -0.32 -6.87 11.15
N TYR A 260 0.01 -5.82 10.41
CA TYR A 260 -0.35 -5.74 9.00
C TYR A 260 0.37 -6.78 8.14
N TYR A 261 1.65 -7.05 8.42
CA TYR A 261 2.39 -8.13 7.77
C TYR A 261 1.70 -9.48 7.97
N LEU A 262 1.30 -9.79 9.21
CA LEU A 262 0.54 -11.00 9.56
C LEU A 262 -0.81 -11.05 8.85
N GLN A 263 -1.50 -9.93 8.73
CA GLN A 263 -2.77 -9.83 8.01
C GLN A 263 -2.57 -10.13 6.51
N GLY A 264 -1.46 -9.66 5.93
CA GLY A 264 -1.05 -10.00 4.58
C GLY A 264 -0.70 -11.48 4.40
N GLN A 265 0.00 -12.08 5.37
CA GLN A 265 0.30 -13.51 5.39
C GLN A 265 -0.97 -14.36 5.50
N LEU A 266 -1.91 -14.00 6.38
CA LEU A 266 -3.21 -14.65 6.49
C LEU A 266 -3.99 -14.55 5.16
N ALA A 267 -4.08 -13.34 4.61
CA ALA A 267 -4.78 -13.11 3.35
C ALA A 267 -4.18 -13.91 2.19
N HIS A 268 -2.85 -14.03 2.13
CA HIS A 268 -2.16 -14.87 1.16
C HIS A 268 -2.57 -16.33 1.27
N ALA A 269 -2.53 -16.90 2.47
CA ALA A 269 -2.92 -18.30 2.70
C ALA A 269 -4.36 -18.59 2.22
N LEU A 270 -5.32 -17.75 2.61
CA LEU A 270 -6.73 -17.91 2.22
C LEU A 270 -6.94 -17.71 0.71
N ARG A 271 -6.26 -16.72 0.10
CA ARG A 271 -6.37 -16.46 -1.35
C ARG A 271 -5.73 -17.55 -2.19
N ALA A 272 -4.60 -18.09 -1.74
CA ALA A 272 -3.93 -19.18 -2.44
C ALA A 272 -4.86 -20.39 -2.52
N GLN A 273 -5.46 -20.81 -1.39
CA GLN A 273 -6.48 -21.87 -1.36
C GLN A 273 -7.66 -21.60 -2.30
N LEU A 274 -8.21 -20.38 -2.29
CA LEU A 274 -9.32 -20.04 -3.18
C LEU A 274 -8.92 -20.07 -4.66
N TRP A 275 -7.75 -19.52 -4.98
CA TRP A 275 -7.22 -19.56 -6.34
C TRP A 275 -7.05 -21.01 -6.78
N GLY A 276 -6.48 -21.87 -5.92
CA GLY A 276 -6.32 -23.29 -6.18
C GLY A 276 -7.66 -23.97 -6.44
N LEU A 277 -8.68 -23.66 -5.63
CA LEU A 277 -10.05 -24.12 -5.85
C LEU A 277 -10.61 -23.66 -7.20
N ALA A 278 -10.47 -22.38 -7.54
CA ALA A 278 -11.00 -21.83 -8.78
C ALA A 278 -10.33 -22.45 -10.01
N THR A 279 -9.00 -22.61 -9.97
CA THR A 279 -8.24 -23.28 -11.02
C THR A 279 -8.63 -24.75 -11.14
N HIS A 280 -8.72 -25.48 -10.02
CA HIS A 280 -9.18 -26.87 -9.99
C HIS A 280 -10.59 -27.02 -10.59
N LEU A 281 -11.54 -26.18 -10.17
CA LEU A 281 -12.90 -26.17 -10.71
C LEU A 281 -12.94 -25.82 -12.19
N ARG A 282 -12.06 -24.94 -12.69
CA ARG A 282 -11.94 -24.65 -14.13
C ARG A 282 -11.49 -25.88 -14.94
N HIS A 283 -10.65 -26.74 -14.35
CA HIS A 283 -10.23 -27.99 -14.97
C HIS A 283 -11.30 -29.09 -14.86
N GLU A 284 -12.07 -29.13 -13.77
CA GLU A 284 -13.14 -30.13 -13.56
C GLU A 284 -14.51 -29.74 -14.14
N ALA A 285 -14.81 -28.45 -14.37
CA ALA A 285 -16.14 -28.00 -14.79
C ALA A 285 -16.26 -27.92 -16.32
N PRO A 286 -17.07 -28.83 -16.87
CA PRO A 286 -18.43 -28.37 -17.21
C PRO A 286 -19.57 -28.94 -16.35
N GLU A 287 -19.35 -29.94 -15.49
CA GLU A 287 -20.48 -30.70 -14.88
C GLU A 287 -20.89 -30.27 -13.45
N GLY A 288 -20.10 -29.43 -12.76
CA GLY A 288 -20.42 -28.94 -11.42
C GLY A 288 -20.27 -29.99 -10.32
N VAL A 289 -19.25 -29.85 -9.47
CA VAL A 289 -18.96 -30.81 -8.38
C VAL A 289 -19.60 -30.35 -7.06
N PRO A 290 -20.43 -31.18 -6.40
CA PRO A 290 -20.96 -30.87 -5.07
C PRO A 290 -19.85 -30.61 -4.04
N ARG A 291 -20.02 -29.58 -3.19
CA ARG A 291 -19.04 -29.18 -2.16
C ARG A 291 -18.58 -30.34 -1.26
N LYS A 292 -19.50 -31.20 -0.82
CA LYS A 292 -19.17 -32.37 0.01
C LYS A 292 -18.27 -33.38 -0.73
N GLN A 293 -18.51 -33.55 -2.03
CA GLN A 293 -17.73 -34.44 -2.87
C GLN A 293 -16.30 -33.90 -3.07
N LEU A 294 -16.18 -32.61 -3.39
CA LEU A 294 -14.90 -31.91 -3.47
C LEU A 294 -14.08 -32.06 -2.18
N LEU A 295 -14.68 -31.79 -1.01
CA LEU A 295 -13.98 -31.92 0.28
C LEU A 295 -13.56 -33.35 0.60
N SER A 296 -14.35 -34.34 0.18
CA SER A 296 -14.01 -35.75 0.38
C SER A 296 -12.85 -36.23 -0.51
N GLN A 297 -12.60 -35.54 -1.62
CA GLN A 297 -11.55 -35.87 -2.58
C GLN A 297 -10.17 -35.38 -2.14
N ILE A 298 -10.09 -34.28 -1.38
CA ILE A 298 -8.82 -33.78 -0.86
C ILE A 298 -8.34 -34.73 0.24
N GLU A 299 -7.48 -35.70 -0.08
CA GLU A 299 -7.10 -36.79 0.82
C GLU A 299 -6.34 -36.34 2.08
N ALA A 300 -6.50 -37.10 3.17
CA ALA A 300 -5.95 -36.75 4.48
C ALA A 300 -4.43 -37.01 4.61
N ALA A 301 -3.94 -38.12 4.05
CA ALA A 301 -2.54 -38.51 4.15
C ALA A 301 -1.59 -37.54 3.43
N PRO A 302 -1.88 -37.06 2.19
CA PRO A 302 -1.06 -36.04 1.54
C PRO A 302 -0.96 -34.73 2.35
N ILE A 303 -2.03 -34.34 3.06
CA ILE A 303 -2.02 -33.12 3.87
C ILE A 303 -1.05 -33.24 5.05
N ALA A 304 -1.08 -34.35 5.80
CA ALA A 304 -0.22 -34.53 6.97
C ALA A 304 1.27 -34.59 6.58
N THR A 305 1.60 -35.36 5.53
CA THR A 305 2.97 -35.45 5.01
C THR A 305 3.50 -34.09 4.55
N GLU A 306 2.70 -33.36 3.77
CA GLU A 306 3.08 -32.04 3.29
C GLU A 306 3.19 -31.02 4.41
N ALA A 307 2.38 -31.18 5.47
CA ALA A 307 2.45 -30.32 6.63
C ALA A 307 3.81 -30.43 7.34
N THR A 308 4.28 -31.64 7.61
CA THR A 308 5.64 -31.83 8.14
C THR A 308 6.68 -31.23 7.20
N ALA A 309 6.58 -31.49 5.90
CA ALA A 309 7.56 -31.05 4.91
C ALA A 309 7.82 -29.55 4.98
N VAL A 310 6.76 -28.76 5.05
CA VAL A 310 6.84 -27.30 5.09
C VAL A 310 7.54 -26.79 6.34
N LEU A 311 7.36 -27.45 7.49
CA LEU A 311 8.03 -27.05 8.73
C LEU A 311 9.56 -27.21 8.63
N GLN A 312 10.03 -28.05 7.72
CA GLN A 312 11.45 -28.31 7.46
C GLN A 312 12.00 -27.54 6.24
N SER A 313 11.29 -26.50 5.79
CA SER A 313 11.72 -25.68 4.66
C SER A 313 13.06 -24.97 4.93
N GLU A 314 13.94 -24.96 3.94
CA GLU A 314 15.26 -24.33 4.02
C GLU A 314 15.34 -23.07 3.17
N THR A 315 16.01 -22.04 3.69
CA THR A 315 16.35 -20.81 2.97
C THR A 315 17.77 -20.88 2.41
N SER A 316 17.92 -20.71 1.11
CA SER A 316 19.22 -20.57 0.43
C SER A 316 19.35 -19.17 -0.19
N LEU A 317 20.54 -18.57 -0.17
CA LEU A 317 20.78 -17.25 -0.76
C LEU A 317 21.17 -17.39 -2.24
N ASN A 318 20.56 -16.60 -3.13
CA ASN A 318 20.95 -16.47 -4.53
C ASN A 318 21.53 -15.07 -4.74
N GLY A 319 22.79 -14.97 -5.18
CA GLY A 319 23.64 -13.76 -5.14
C GLY A 319 23.14 -12.48 -5.82
N ASP A 320 21.91 -12.45 -6.30
CA ASP A 320 21.22 -11.24 -6.75
C ASP A 320 20.84 -10.33 -5.57
N ARG A 321 20.73 -9.03 -5.82
CA ARG A 321 20.24 -8.06 -4.82
C ARG A 321 18.72 -8.09 -4.68
N MET A 322 18.23 -7.95 -3.45
CA MET A 322 16.82 -7.66 -3.18
C MET A 322 16.42 -6.27 -3.69
N SER A 323 15.14 -6.09 -4.04
CA SER A 323 14.60 -4.76 -4.34
C SER A 323 14.60 -3.86 -3.10
N GLN A 324 14.65 -2.53 -3.29
CA GLN A 324 14.58 -1.57 -2.17
C GLN A 324 13.31 -1.73 -1.33
N SER A 325 12.19 -2.09 -1.95
CA SER A 325 10.91 -2.35 -1.28
C SER A 325 10.99 -3.60 -0.39
N ALA A 326 11.59 -4.68 -0.91
CA ALA A 326 11.78 -5.90 -0.13
C ALA A 326 12.72 -5.64 1.06
N ILE A 327 13.81 -4.89 0.87
CA ILE A 327 14.72 -4.49 1.96
C ILE A 327 13.99 -3.65 3.01
N THR A 328 13.24 -2.62 2.57
CA THR A 328 12.50 -1.73 3.48
C THR A 328 11.49 -2.50 4.33
N ARG A 329 10.80 -3.49 3.72
CA ARG A 329 9.89 -4.38 4.43
C ARG A 329 10.60 -5.18 5.53
N GLU A 330 11.75 -5.75 5.22
CA GLU A 330 12.51 -6.56 6.19
C GLU A 330 13.11 -5.70 7.30
N LEU A 331 13.62 -4.51 6.99
CA LEU A 331 14.06 -3.54 8.00
C LEU A 331 12.91 -3.19 8.95
N PHE A 332 11.72 -2.91 8.43
CA PHE A 332 10.60 -2.56 9.28
C PHE A 332 10.12 -3.74 10.15
N ARG A 333 10.00 -4.94 9.57
CA ARG A 333 9.58 -6.17 10.26
C ARG A 333 10.60 -6.63 11.29
N ALA A 334 11.80 -6.98 10.82
CA ALA A 334 12.86 -7.63 11.59
C ALA A 334 13.85 -6.64 12.20
N GLY A 335 14.02 -5.45 11.61
CA GLY A 335 15.02 -4.46 12.04
C GLY A 335 16.39 -4.67 11.39
N ARG A 336 16.52 -5.71 10.57
CA ARG A 336 17.75 -6.09 9.88
C ARG A 336 17.44 -6.94 8.65
N VAL A 337 18.36 -7.01 7.70
CA VAL A 337 18.29 -7.89 6.52
C VAL A 337 19.63 -7.94 5.78
N LYS A 338 20.03 -9.12 5.29
CA LYS A 338 21.05 -9.21 4.22
C LYS A 338 20.39 -8.86 2.88
N PRO A 339 20.88 -7.87 2.11
CA PRO A 339 20.21 -7.36 0.91
C PRO A 339 20.34 -8.28 -0.32
N ILE A 340 20.39 -9.59 -0.11
CA ILE A 340 20.59 -10.63 -1.12
C ILE A 340 19.27 -11.41 -1.26
N LYS A 341 18.90 -11.76 -2.50
CA LYS A 341 17.72 -12.57 -2.75
C LYS A 341 17.89 -13.96 -2.10
N TYR A 342 16.79 -14.69 -2.03
CA TYR A 342 16.74 -16.03 -1.47
C TYR A 342 15.86 -16.95 -2.31
N LYS A 343 16.03 -18.25 -2.10
CA LYS A 343 15.19 -19.33 -2.61
C LYS A 343 14.82 -20.26 -1.45
N ILE A 344 13.56 -20.68 -1.43
CA ILE A 344 13.03 -21.62 -0.46
C ILE A 344 12.89 -23.01 -1.09
N THR A 345 13.37 -24.02 -0.39
CA THR A 345 13.22 -25.43 -0.78
C THR A 345 12.42 -26.15 0.29
N VAL A 346 11.40 -26.91 -0.13
CA VAL A 346 10.65 -27.82 0.74
C VAL A 346 11.21 -29.22 0.50
N PRO A 347 11.69 -29.93 1.55
CA PRO A 347 12.26 -31.27 1.37
C PRO A 347 11.20 -32.29 0.91
N GLU A 348 11.62 -33.34 0.21
CA GLU A 348 10.76 -34.45 -0.23
C GLU A 348 10.63 -35.58 0.80
N LYS A 349 11.54 -35.61 1.79
CA LYS A 349 11.60 -36.62 2.86
C LYS A 349 11.69 -35.93 4.21
N HIS A 350 11.02 -36.50 5.20
CA HIS A 350 10.80 -35.88 6.51
C HIS A 350 10.75 -36.97 7.58
N ASP A 351 11.45 -36.76 8.69
CA ASP A 351 11.58 -37.75 9.77
C ASP A 351 10.58 -37.54 10.93
N ALA A 352 9.82 -36.44 10.93
CA ALA A 352 8.89 -36.08 12.02
C ALA A 352 7.42 -36.17 11.57
N GLU A 353 6.51 -36.57 12.45
CA GLU A 353 5.07 -36.56 12.15
C GLU A 353 4.41 -35.42 12.93
N CYS A 354 3.86 -34.45 12.20
CA CYS A 354 3.01 -33.41 12.75
C CYS A 354 1.56 -33.79 12.43
N GLU A 355 0.84 -34.38 13.40
CA GLU A 355 -0.46 -35.00 13.13
C GLU A 355 -1.65 -34.12 13.54
N SER A 356 -1.49 -33.32 14.59
CA SER A 356 -2.56 -32.51 15.19
C SER A 356 -2.25 -31.00 15.23
N LEU A 357 -3.24 -30.19 15.59
CA LEU A 357 -3.05 -28.76 15.84
C LEU A 357 -2.12 -28.52 17.05
N THR A 358 -2.21 -29.34 18.10
CA THR A 358 -1.28 -29.29 19.25
C THR A 358 0.17 -29.49 18.80
N ASP A 359 0.43 -30.51 17.98
CA ASP A 359 1.78 -30.80 17.48
C ASP A 359 2.31 -29.63 16.64
N LEU A 360 1.46 -29.09 15.76
CA LEU A 360 1.82 -27.95 14.92
C LEU A 360 2.17 -26.72 15.77
N ARG A 361 1.38 -26.43 16.80
CA ARG A 361 1.67 -25.33 17.73
C ARG A 361 2.99 -25.54 18.47
N ALA A 362 3.25 -26.76 18.95
CA ALA A 362 4.49 -27.11 19.62
C ALA A 362 5.70 -26.96 18.69
N GLU A 363 5.62 -27.42 17.44
CA GLU A 363 6.66 -27.26 16.43
C GLU A 363 6.92 -25.80 16.08
N LEU A 364 5.87 -25.01 15.89
CA LEU A 364 5.98 -23.58 15.63
C LEU A 364 6.60 -22.82 16.81
N GLN A 365 6.27 -23.20 18.04
CA GLN A 365 6.88 -22.66 19.25
C GLN A 365 8.35 -23.07 19.38
N ALA A 366 8.69 -24.34 19.14
CA ALA A 366 10.06 -24.85 19.18
C ALA A 366 10.99 -24.16 18.15
N ARG A 367 10.42 -23.67 17.05
CA ARG A 367 11.12 -22.90 16.01
C ARG A 367 11.13 -21.39 16.25
N ASP A 368 10.69 -20.96 17.44
CA ASP A 368 10.59 -19.56 17.84
C ASP A 368 9.85 -18.69 16.79
N ILE A 369 8.72 -19.15 16.25
CA ILE A 369 8.01 -18.43 15.18
C ILE A 369 7.66 -16.99 15.61
N GLY A 370 7.54 -16.70 16.91
CA GLY A 370 7.38 -15.36 17.49
C GLY A 370 8.54 -14.38 17.31
N THR A 371 9.72 -14.90 16.97
CA THR A 371 10.90 -14.07 16.73
C THR A 371 10.82 -13.46 15.35
N TRP A 372 10.86 -12.13 15.29
CA TRP A 372 10.80 -11.37 14.04
C TRP A 372 12.13 -11.43 13.30
N ARG A 373 12.37 -12.56 12.62
CA ARG A 373 13.60 -12.84 11.85
C ARG A 373 13.47 -12.32 10.40
N PRO A 374 14.57 -11.86 9.77
CA PRO A 374 14.54 -11.50 8.35
C PRO A 374 14.35 -12.74 7.49
N VAL A 375 13.90 -12.57 6.25
CA VAL A 375 13.72 -13.70 5.34
C VAL A 375 15.04 -14.38 4.96
N THR A 376 16.16 -13.66 5.04
CA THR A 376 17.50 -14.20 4.79
C THR A 376 18.09 -14.99 5.98
N ASP A 377 17.31 -15.17 7.05
CA ASP A 377 17.62 -16.09 8.13
C ASP A 377 17.43 -17.54 7.64
N PRO A 378 18.35 -18.48 7.95
CA PRO A 378 18.19 -19.88 7.57
C PRO A 378 16.98 -20.55 8.22
N GLU A 379 16.48 -20.00 9.33
CA GLU A 379 15.39 -20.58 10.10
C GLU A 379 14.01 -20.24 9.52
N LEU A 380 13.04 -21.14 9.78
CA LEU A 380 11.67 -21.01 9.31
C LEU A 380 11.04 -19.71 9.82
N ASN A 381 10.48 -18.92 8.90
CA ASN A 381 9.71 -17.72 9.24
C ASN A 381 8.51 -17.54 8.31
N GLY A 382 7.65 -16.56 8.63
CA GLY A 382 6.41 -16.31 7.86
C GLY A 382 6.61 -16.08 6.36
N ARG A 383 7.77 -15.56 5.93
CA ARG A 383 8.05 -15.36 4.51
C ARG A 383 8.48 -16.66 3.83
N THR A 384 9.24 -17.50 4.53
CA THR A 384 9.54 -18.87 4.09
C THR A 384 8.26 -19.65 3.80
N LEU A 385 7.26 -19.54 4.69
CA LEU A 385 5.95 -20.19 4.55
C LEU A 385 5.13 -19.66 3.37
N ILE A 386 5.22 -18.34 3.07
CA ILE A 386 4.61 -17.75 1.87
C ILE A 386 5.20 -18.37 0.60
N GLU A 387 6.53 -18.41 0.49
CA GLU A 387 7.17 -18.96 -0.72
C GLU A 387 6.97 -20.49 -0.83
N ALA A 388 6.99 -21.22 0.30
CA ALA A 388 6.64 -22.63 0.32
C ALA A 388 5.23 -22.85 -0.24
N THR A 389 4.26 -22.02 0.13
CA THR A 389 2.89 -22.07 -0.43
C THR A 389 2.87 -21.72 -1.93
N ASN A 390 3.64 -20.71 -2.37
CA ASN A 390 3.74 -20.34 -3.79
C ASN A 390 4.33 -21.45 -4.66
N ASN A 391 5.23 -22.27 -4.12
CA ASN A 391 5.81 -23.41 -4.83
C ASN A 391 4.75 -24.47 -5.21
N CYS A 392 3.54 -24.44 -4.66
CA CYS A 392 2.44 -25.33 -5.07
C CYS A 392 1.65 -24.83 -6.30
N LEU A 393 1.72 -23.54 -6.63
CA LEU A 393 0.87 -22.96 -7.67
C LEU A 393 1.15 -23.56 -9.07
N PRO A 394 2.41 -23.75 -9.50
CA PRO A 394 2.70 -24.33 -10.80
C PRO A 394 2.15 -25.76 -10.98
N ASP A 395 2.14 -26.56 -9.91
CA ASP A 395 1.61 -27.93 -9.95
C ASP A 395 0.09 -27.94 -10.20
N ILE A 396 -0.64 -26.95 -9.66
CA ILE A 396 -2.08 -26.80 -9.87
C ILE A 396 -2.38 -26.35 -11.31
N GLU A 397 -1.57 -25.45 -11.86
CA GLU A 397 -1.71 -24.97 -13.25
C GLU A 397 -1.35 -26.03 -14.29
N SER A 398 -0.34 -26.86 -14.00
CA SER A 398 0.17 -27.88 -14.92
C SER A 398 -0.51 -29.23 -14.78
N ALA A 399 -1.39 -29.43 -13.79
CA ALA A 399 -2.14 -30.66 -13.61
C ALA A 399 -2.96 -30.99 -14.85
N THR A 400 -2.73 -32.19 -15.39
CA THR A 400 -3.40 -32.68 -16.60
C THR A 400 -4.49 -33.70 -16.29
N THR A 401 -4.38 -34.36 -15.13
CA THR A 401 -5.38 -35.33 -14.66
C THR A 401 -6.11 -34.84 -13.42
N ARG A 402 -7.27 -35.43 -13.18
CA ARG A 402 -8.07 -35.18 -11.99
C ARG A 402 -7.29 -35.43 -10.69
N THR A 403 -6.60 -36.56 -10.63
CA THR A 403 -5.81 -36.96 -9.46
C THR A 403 -4.67 -35.98 -9.21
N GLU A 404 -3.93 -35.58 -10.25
CA GLU A 404 -2.87 -34.56 -10.14
C GLU A 404 -3.41 -33.24 -9.57
N ALA A 405 -4.57 -32.80 -10.06
CA ALA A 405 -5.18 -31.55 -9.61
C ALA A 405 -5.64 -31.62 -8.14
N ILE A 406 -6.21 -32.75 -7.72
CA ILE A 406 -6.62 -32.99 -6.33
C ILE A 406 -5.41 -33.04 -5.40
N ASP A 407 -4.35 -33.75 -5.79
CA ASP A 407 -3.12 -33.86 -5.00
C ASP A 407 -2.44 -32.50 -4.85
N ALA A 408 -2.32 -31.73 -5.94
CA ALA A 408 -1.74 -30.40 -5.91
C ALA A 408 -2.58 -29.43 -5.04
N LEU A 409 -3.92 -29.53 -5.11
CA LEU A 409 -4.81 -28.77 -4.23
C LEU A 409 -4.65 -29.18 -2.75
N GLY A 410 -4.49 -30.48 -2.47
CA GLY A 410 -4.21 -31.00 -1.13
C GLY A 410 -2.90 -30.46 -0.56
N ARG A 411 -1.82 -30.47 -1.36
CA ARG A 411 -0.53 -29.85 -0.97
C ARG A 411 -0.69 -28.38 -0.65
N LEU A 412 -1.36 -27.63 -1.53
CA LEU A 412 -1.63 -26.21 -1.31
C LEU A 412 -2.42 -25.97 -0.01
N CYS A 413 -3.47 -26.76 0.26
CA CYS A 413 -4.24 -26.66 1.50
C CYS A 413 -3.38 -26.91 2.74
N ALA A 414 -2.46 -27.87 2.69
CA ALA A 414 -1.54 -28.16 3.79
C ALA A 414 -0.59 -26.98 4.05
N ARG A 415 0.15 -26.52 3.04
CA ARG A 415 1.15 -25.44 3.18
C ARG A 415 0.53 -24.14 3.67
N SER A 416 -0.61 -23.78 3.08
CA SER A 416 -1.34 -22.57 3.46
C SER A 416 -1.99 -22.68 4.86
N THR A 417 -2.37 -23.87 5.31
CA THR A 417 -2.86 -24.09 6.68
C THR A 417 -1.75 -23.81 7.70
N ILE A 418 -0.53 -24.30 7.46
CA ILE A 418 0.63 -23.99 8.32
C ILE A 418 0.93 -22.51 8.30
N GLN A 419 0.98 -21.90 7.11
CA GLN A 419 1.20 -20.47 6.96
C GLN A 419 0.18 -19.65 7.79
N LEU A 420 -1.09 -20.07 7.78
CA LEU A 420 -2.18 -19.44 8.52
C LEU A 420 -1.98 -19.61 10.03
N VAL A 421 -1.76 -20.84 10.51
CA VAL A 421 -1.57 -21.10 11.95
C VAL A 421 -0.36 -20.33 12.47
N ALA A 422 0.78 -20.36 11.75
CA ALA A 422 1.97 -19.58 12.10
C ALA A 422 1.68 -18.07 12.21
N ALA A 423 0.85 -17.51 11.33
CA ALA A 423 0.47 -16.10 11.40
C ALA A 423 -0.40 -15.79 12.64
N ILE A 424 -1.25 -16.73 13.06
CA ILE A 424 -2.07 -16.58 14.26
C ILE A 424 -1.23 -16.70 15.53
N GLU A 425 -0.31 -17.67 15.61
CA GLU A 425 0.59 -17.81 16.76
C GLU A 425 1.47 -16.55 16.94
N GLN A 426 2.03 -16.02 15.84
CA GLN A 426 2.77 -14.75 15.88
C GLN A 426 1.90 -13.55 16.29
N TYR A 427 0.64 -13.55 15.87
CA TYR A 427 -0.32 -12.51 16.24
C TYR A 427 -0.60 -12.54 17.74
N GLU A 428 -0.93 -13.71 18.29
CA GLU A 428 -1.29 -13.89 19.71
C GLU A 428 -0.12 -13.48 20.61
N GLN A 429 1.10 -13.92 20.31
CA GLN A 429 2.30 -13.52 21.07
C GLN A 429 2.59 -12.02 20.99
N LEU A 430 2.33 -11.39 19.82
CA LEU A 430 2.56 -9.95 19.65
C LEU A 430 1.58 -9.10 20.46
N VAL A 431 0.32 -9.49 20.51
CA VAL A 431 -0.73 -8.72 21.20
C VAL A 431 -0.76 -8.98 22.70
N GLU A 432 -0.37 -10.18 23.16
CA GLU A 432 -0.24 -10.51 24.59
C GLU A 432 0.66 -9.50 25.32
N GLN A 433 1.75 -9.07 24.67
CA GLN A 433 2.70 -8.11 25.24
C GLN A 433 2.27 -6.64 25.09
N LYS A 434 1.15 -6.37 24.39
CA LYS A 434 0.72 -5.02 23.96
C LYS A 434 -0.80 -4.83 24.04
N PRO A 435 -1.37 -4.61 25.24
CA PRO A 435 -2.81 -4.52 25.43
C PRO A 435 -3.51 -3.41 24.62
N LEU A 436 -2.88 -2.24 24.46
CA LEU A 436 -3.45 -1.15 23.66
C LEU A 436 -3.56 -1.55 22.18
N LEU A 437 -2.51 -2.16 21.64
CA LEU A 437 -2.51 -2.68 20.27
C LEU A 437 -3.58 -3.77 20.10
N GLU A 438 -3.72 -4.68 21.07
CA GLU A 438 -4.75 -5.72 21.04
C GLU A 438 -6.16 -5.12 20.93
N ARG A 439 -6.48 -4.13 21.78
CA ARG A 439 -7.77 -3.44 21.77
C ARG A 439 -8.00 -2.74 20.43
N TYR A 440 -6.99 -2.03 19.92
CA TYR A 440 -7.04 -1.36 18.62
C TYR A 440 -7.34 -2.36 17.48
N VAL A 441 -6.58 -3.45 17.38
CA VAL A 441 -6.77 -4.47 16.34
C VAL A 441 -8.14 -5.13 16.45
N LYS A 442 -8.63 -5.42 17.67
CA LYS A 442 -9.97 -5.95 17.89
C LYS A 442 -11.05 -4.98 17.42
N GLN A 443 -10.91 -3.69 17.70
CA GLN A 443 -11.86 -2.67 17.29
C GLN A 443 -11.87 -2.50 15.76
N GLU A 444 -10.70 -2.33 15.16
CA GLU A 444 -10.55 -2.09 13.71
C GLU A 444 -10.92 -3.31 12.86
N PHE A 445 -10.51 -4.50 13.29
CA PHE A 445 -10.53 -5.68 12.44
C PHE A 445 -11.46 -6.80 12.97
N GLY A 446 -12.01 -6.66 14.17
CA GLY A 446 -12.81 -7.70 14.83
C GLY A 446 -14.14 -8.03 14.17
N GLN A 447 -14.69 -7.14 13.33
CA GLN A 447 -15.93 -7.40 12.58
C GLN A 447 -15.68 -8.08 11.23
N ARG A 448 -14.45 -8.05 10.72
CA ARG A 448 -14.15 -8.56 9.37
C ARG A 448 -13.94 -10.06 9.41
N HIS A 449 -14.76 -10.80 8.66
CA HIS A 449 -14.73 -12.26 8.67
C HIS A 449 -13.35 -12.86 8.37
N SER A 450 -12.53 -12.25 7.51
CA SER A 450 -11.18 -12.73 7.13
C SER A 450 -10.01 -12.08 7.90
N SER A 451 -10.27 -11.40 9.02
CA SER A 451 -9.21 -10.78 9.82
C SER A 451 -8.41 -11.77 10.66
N LEU A 452 -7.22 -11.33 11.11
CA LEU A 452 -6.44 -12.04 12.14
C LEU A 452 -7.29 -12.30 13.39
N VAL A 453 -8.05 -11.30 13.85
CA VAL A 453 -8.88 -11.40 15.06
C VAL A 453 -9.93 -12.51 14.91
N LYS A 454 -10.71 -12.50 13.83
CA LYS A 454 -11.74 -13.53 13.60
C LYS A 454 -11.14 -14.91 13.37
N THR A 455 -9.95 -14.98 12.77
CA THR A 455 -9.29 -16.26 12.50
C THR A 455 -8.64 -16.85 13.76
N SER A 456 -8.04 -16.01 14.62
CA SER A 456 -7.59 -16.40 15.96
C SER A 456 -8.76 -16.89 16.81
N GLN A 457 -9.86 -16.14 16.88
CA GLN A 457 -11.09 -16.58 17.55
C GLN A 457 -11.59 -17.92 17.01
N TYR A 458 -11.59 -18.11 15.68
CA TYR A 458 -11.97 -19.38 15.07
C TYR A 458 -11.06 -20.53 15.52
N LEU A 459 -9.73 -20.39 15.44
CA LEU A 459 -8.80 -21.44 15.87
C LEU A 459 -8.97 -21.78 17.37
N ASN A 460 -9.28 -20.79 18.20
CA ASN A 460 -9.55 -21.00 19.63
C ASN A 460 -10.88 -21.73 19.92
N THR A 461 -11.76 -21.90 18.92
CA THR A 461 -12.95 -22.76 19.03
C THR A 461 -12.72 -24.18 18.53
N VAL A 462 -11.59 -24.44 17.88
CA VAL A 462 -11.24 -25.77 17.37
C VAL A 462 -10.50 -26.55 18.46
N SER A 463 -10.78 -27.85 18.57
CA SER A 463 -10.06 -28.75 19.49
C SER A 463 -8.57 -28.78 19.17
N GLU A 464 -7.70 -28.73 20.17
CA GLU A 464 -6.25 -28.79 19.97
C GLU A 464 -5.83 -30.17 19.38
N ASP A 465 -6.52 -31.24 19.79
CA ASP A 465 -6.30 -32.60 19.27
C ASP A 465 -6.89 -32.85 17.86
N ILE A 466 -7.37 -31.82 17.15
CA ILE A 466 -7.90 -32.00 15.80
C ILE A 466 -6.79 -32.49 14.86
N PRO A 467 -7.02 -33.53 14.04
CA PRO A 467 -6.05 -33.93 13.02
C PRO A 467 -5.84 -32.81 12.00
N LEU A 468 -4.61 -32.56 11.56
CA LEU A 468 -4.28 -31.47 10.63
C LEU A 468 -5.02 -31.59 9.30
N SER A 469 -5.24 -32.80 8.81
CA SER A 469 -6.04 -33.06 7.61
C SER A 469 -7.48 -32.59 7.76
N VAL A 470 -8.08 -32.77 8.94
CA VAL A 470 -9.43 -32.30 9.26
C VAL A 470 -9.43 -30.78 9.43
N LEU A 471 -8.42 -30.23 10.12
CA LEU A 471 -8.27 -28.78 10.28
C LEU A 471 -8.15 -28.07 8.93
N ALA A 472 -7.28 -28.54 8.02
CA ALA A 472 -7.07 -27.97 6.71
C ALA A 472 -8.36 -27.96 5.88
N ARG A 473 -9.10 -29.08 5.87
CA ARG A 473 -10.41 -29.17 5.21
C ARG A 473 -11.43 -28.21 5.83
N ARG A 474 -11.47 -28.07 7.16
CA ARG A 474 -12.37 -27.10 7.84
C ARG A 474 -12.00 -25.66 7.54
N ILE A 475 -10.72 -25.31 7.50
CA ILE A 475 -10.26 -23.97 7.09
C ILE A 475 -10.69 -23.70 5.65
N PHE A 476 -10.43 -24.63 4.73
CA PHE A 476 -10.83 -24.52 3.34
C PHE A 476 -12.36 -24.36 3.20
N GLU A 477 -13.13 -25.12 3.97
CA GLU A 477 -14.57 -25.02 3.95
C GLU A 477 -15.07 -23.71 4.59
N GLU A 478 -14.79 -23.48 5.86
CA GLU A 478 -15.42 -22.47 6.69
C GLU A 478 -14.79 -21.08 6.53
N ARG A 479 -13.48 -21.01 6.24
CA ARG A 479 -12.71 -19.76 6.16
C ARG A 479 -12.45 -19.31 4.72
N VAL A 480 -12.41 -20.24 3.76
CA VAL A 480 -12.25 -19.90 2.34
C VAL A 480 -13.60 -19.89 1.63
N ILE A 481 -14.24 -21.04 1.48
CA ILE A 481 -15.48 -21.16 0.68
C ILE A 481 -16.64 -20.39 1.31
N THR A 482 -16.90 -20.56 2.61
CA THR A 482 -18.04 -19.89 3.27
C THR A 482 -17.88 -18.37 3.31
N ILE A 483 -16.69 -17.86 3.63
CA ILE A 483 -16.43 -16.41 3.61
C ILE A 483 -16.55 -15.88 2.18
N HIS A 484 -16.02 -16.59 1.19
CA HIS A 484 -16.18 -16.22 -0.22
C HIS A 484 -17.66 -16.12 -0.62
N ASN A 485 -18.47 -17.12 -0.26
CA ASN A 485 -19.90 -17.12 -0.52
C ASN A 485 -20.63 -15.98 0.18
N TYR A 486 -20.29 -15.67 1.44
CA TYR A 486 -20.86 -14.53 2.16
C TYR A 486 -20.57 -13.21 1.44
N VAL A 487 -19.32 -12.99 1.03
CA VAL A 487 -18.93 -11.78 0.29
C VAL A 487 -19.60 -11.72 -1.09
N ILE A 488 -19.75 -12.85 -1.78
CA ILE A 488 -20.54 -12.93 -3.02
C ILE A 488 -21.99 -12.52 -2.75
N GLN A 489 -22.64 -13.13 -1.78
CA GLN A 489 -24.06 -12.89 -1.49
C GLN A 489 -24.32 -11.44 -1.07
N ASP A 490 -23.43 -10.87 -0.27
CA ASP A 490 -23.45 -9.46 0.14
C ASP A 490 -23.31 -8.52 -1.08
N ARG A 491 -22.45 -8.87 -2.04
CA ARG A 491 -22.26 -8.10 -3.28
C ARG A 491 -23.32 -8.35 -4.35
N LEU A 492 -24.00 -9.50 -4.33
CA LEU A 492 -25.02 -9.91 -5.30
C LEU A 492 -26.46 -9.50 -4.91
N GLY A 493 -26.65 -8.60 -3.94
CA GLY A 493 -27.87 -7.78 -3.90
C GLY A 493 -28.07 -7.04 -5.24
N SER A 494 -29.31 -6.59 -5.56
CA SER A 494 -29.77 -6.14 -6.90
C SER A 494 -28.93 -5.03 -7.59
N GLY A 495 -27.75 -5.38 -8.07
CA GLY A 495 -26.76 -4.51 -8.68
C GLY A 495 -25.66 -5.34 -9.36
N SER A 496 -24.87 -4.70 -10.22
CA SER A 496 -23.93 -5.38 -11.11
C SER A 496 -22.75 -6.03 -10.37
N ILE A 497 -22.47 -7.27 -10.78
CA ILE A 497 -21.48 -8.20 -10.21
C ILE A 497 -20.07 -7.66 -10.40
N SER A 498 -19.41 -7.19 -9.34
CA SER A 498 -17.97 -6.84 -9.35
C SER A 498 -17.18 -7.67 -8.30
N MET A 499 -16.04 -8.19 -8.76
CA MET A 499 -15.32 -9.39 -8.28
C MET A 499 -14.86 -9.41 -6.80
N VAL A 500 -14.93 -10.61 -6.23
CA VAL A 500 -15.05 -10.97 -4.79
C VAL A 500 -13.78 -10.83 -3.94
N PHE A 501 -12.63 -10.47 -4.50
CA PHE A 501 -11.44 -10.08 -3.71
C PHE A 501 -10.85 -8.74 -4.13
N GLY A 502 -11.67 -7.90 -4.77
CA GLY A 502 -11.37 -6.50 -4.95
C GLY A 502 -11.50 -5.74 -3.63
N THR A 503 -10.39 -5.58 -2.93
CA THR A 503 -9.99 -4.26 -2.43
C THR A 503 -8.54 -4.05 -2.86
N GLY A 504 -8.36 -3.66 -4.13
CA GLY A 504 -7.08 -3.18 -4.67
C GLY A 504 -6.56 -3.79 -5.97
N ALA A 505 -7.29 -4.72 -6.59
CA ALA A 505 -6.92 -5.36 -7.86
C ALA A 505 -7.81 -4.84 -9.01
N ASP A 506 -7.39 -3.73 -9.62
CA ASP A 506 -7.35 -3.57 -11.08
C ASP A 506 -6.26 -2.53 -11.39
N ALA A 507 -5.41 -2.88 -12.35
CA ALA A 507 -4.08 -2.34 -12.70
C ALA A 507 -2.97 -2.71 -11.69
N GLY A 508 -2.20 -3.79 -11.85
CA GLY A 508 -1.77 -4.55 -13.03
C GLY A 508 -0.27 -4.85 -12.80
N ASP A 509 0.34 -5.95 -13.21
CA ASP A 509 -0.05 -7.12 -13.98
C ASP A 509 0.91 -8.24 -13.57
N HIS A 510 0.41 -9.46 -13.59
CA HIS A 510 1.16 -10.72 -13.62
C HIS A 510 2.12 -11.07 -12.47
N SER A 511 1.81 -12.23 -11.91
CA SER A 511 2.77 -13.24 -11.47
C SER A 511 3.59 -12.92 -10.21
N THR A 512 3.72 -13.96 -9.39
CA THR A 512 4.91 -14.31 -8.62
C THR A 512 6.00 -13.22 -8.52
N THR A 513 6.39 -12.86 -7.29
CA THR A 513 7.64 -12.16 -6.92
C THR A 513 7.75 -10.62 -6.90
N ASN A 514 6.74 -9.81 -7.26
CA ASN A 514 6.93 -8.33 -7.24
C ASN A 514 6.14 -7.57 -6.15
N ASP A 515 6.89 -7.03 -5.18
CA ASP A 515 6.72 -5.73 -4.47
C ASP A 515 5.33 -5.07 -4.43
N GLN A 516 4.35 -5.72 -3.77
CA GLN A 516 3.06 -5.10 -3.46
C GLN A 516 2.75 -5.24 -1.97
N LEU A 517 3.17 -4.25 -1.17
CA LEU A 517 2.62 -4.04 0.15
C LEU A 517 1.26 -3.33 0.01
N LEU A 518 0.18 -4.08 0.20
CA LEU A 518 -1.12 -3.53 0.56
C LEU A 518 -1.23 -3.54 2.09
N PHE A 519 -1.23 -2.34 2.68
CA PHE A 519 -1.90 -2.08 3.94
C PHE A 519 -3.34 -1.70 3.59
N ALA A 520 -4.20 -2.69 3.37
CA ALA A 520 -5.61 -2.43 3.16
C ALA A 520 -6.47 -3.39 3.96
N ALA A 521 -7.49 -2.77 4.53
CA ALA A 521 -8.37 -3.25 5.54
C ALA A 521 -9.76 -3.00 4.93
N GLY A 522 -10.50 -4.07 4.65
CA GLY A 522 -11.56 -4.08 3.61
C GLY A 522 -12.82 -3.24 3.88
N GLY A 523 -13.71 -3.26 2.88
CA GLY A 523 -15.12 -2.84 3.00
C GLY A 523 -15.52 -1.66 2.12
N THR A 524 -16.71 -1.75 1.54
CA THR A 524 -17.35 -0.90 0.50
C THR A 524 -17.91 0.45 1.01
N ALA A 525 -17.28 1.10 1.99
CA ALA A 525 -17.80 2.35 2.55
C ALA A 525 -16.73 3.46 2.56
N SER A 526 -16.97 4.50 1.76
CA SER A 526 -16.21 5.76 1.67
C SER A 526 -14.69 5.60 1.40
N PRO A 527 -14.00 6.60 0.83
CA PRO A 527 -12.54 6.59 0.82
C PRO A 527 -12.08 6.56 2.29
N SER A 528 -11.61 5.41 2.76
CA SER A 528 -11.05 5.32 4.09
C SER A 528 -9.73 6.13 4.09
N THR A 529 -9.64 7.11 4.98
CA THR A 529 -8.43 7.91 5.25
C THR A 529 -7.28 7.07 5.83
N GLY A 530 -7.51 5.76 6.01
CA GLY A 530 -6.57 4.80 6.57
C GLY A 530 -5.75 4.06 5.52
N ASN A 531 -4.47 4.43 5.43
CA ASN A 531 -3.34 3.71 4.84
C ASN A 531 -3.12 3.84 3.32
N LEU A 532 -2.14 4.67 2.96
CA LEU A 532 -1.57 4.76 1.62
C LEU A 532 -0.59 3.59 1.38
N ARG A 533 -0.59 3.00 0.18
CA ARG A 533 0.31 1.88 -0.15
C ARG A 533 1.76 2.37 -0.17
N TYR A 534 2.73 1.48 0.04
CA TYR A 534 4.16 1.80 -0.02
C TYR A 534 4.55 2.51 -1.33
N LYS A 535 4.06 2.02 -2.47
CA LYS A 535 4.32 2.63 -3.79
C LYS A 535 3.77 4.04 -3.89
N ASP A 536 2.60 4.29 -3.29
CA ASP A 536 1.94 5.59 -3.30
C ASP A 536 2.68 6.56 -2.36
N LEU A 537 3.04 6.14 -1.15
CA LEU A 537 3.85 6.94 -0.22
C LEU A 537 5.22 7.26 -0.80
N ARG A 538 5.91 6.29 -1.40
CA ARG A 538 7.20 6.53 -2.06
C ARG A 538 7.05 7.48 -3.24
N ARG A 539 5.97 7.37 -4.02
CA ARG A 539 5.67 8.34 -5.10
C ARG A 539 5.46 9.73 -4.51
N LEU A 540 4.63 9.86 -3.49
CA LEU A 540 4.37 11.14 -2.81
C LEU A 540 5.65 11.75 -2.20
N MET A 541 6.57 10.94 -1.67
CA MET A 541 7.87 11.43 -1.20
C MET A 541 8.75 11.96 -2.32
N ARG A 542 8.72 11.31 -3.48
CA ARG A 542 9.41 11.83 -4.67
C ARG A 542 8.76 13.14 -5.11
N ASP A 543 7.43 13.17 -5.10
CA ASP A 543 6.61 14.33 -5.42
C ASP A 543 6.60 15.38 -4.27
N ALA A 544 7.31 15.15 -3.17
CA ALA A 544 7.63 16.16 -2.16
C ALA A 544 9.12 16.54 -2.21
N GLY A 545 9.88 15.94 -3.14
CA GLY A 545 11.32 16.07 -3.28
C GLY A 545 12.13 15.61 -2.07
N LEU A 546 11.62 14.64 -1.29
CA LEU A 546 12.36 13.96 -0.22
C LEU A 546 13.24 12.81 -0.74
N LEU A 547 12.91 12.28 -1.92
CA LEU A 547 13.64 11.19 -2.58
C LEU A 547 14.00 11.58 -4.02
N THR A 548 15.21 11.23 -4.45
CA THR A 548 15.66 11.34 -5.84
C THR A 548 16.23 10.01 -6.33
N TYR A 549 16.27 9.83 -7.65
CA TYR A 549 16.85 8.63 -8.27
C TYR A 549 18.29 8.90 -8.68
N HIS A 550 19.18 8.00 -8.29
CA HIS A 550 20.60 8.05 -8.60
C HIS A 550 20.92 6.96 -9.65
N GLU A 551 21.20 7.40 -10.88
CA GLU A 551 21.34 6.52 -12.06
C GLU A 551 22.51 5.55 -11.92
N ASP A 552 23.67 6.01 -11.44
CA ASP A 552 24.88 5.18 -11.31
C ASP A 552 24.70 3.97 -10.40
N THR A 553 23.85 4.12 -9.38
CA THR A 553 23.58 3.06 -8.41
C THR A 553 22.27 2.33 -8.67
N ASN A 554 21.42 2.84 -9.56
CA ASN A 554 20.04 2.38 -9.77
C ASN A 554 19.24 2.32 -8.45
N LEU A 555 19.34 3.38 -7.64
CA LEU A 555 18.70 3.47 -6.32
C LEU A 555 17.99 4.80 -6.14
N TRP A 556 16.91 4.76 -5.37
CA TRP A 556 16.29 5.97 -4.83
C TRP A 556 16.97 6.32 -3.51
N VAL A 557 17.42 7.55 -3.38
CA VAL A 557 18.21 8.06 -2.27
C VAL A 557 17.54 9.30 -1.66
N PRO A 558 17.71 9.57 -0.36
CA PRO A 558 17.28 10.83 0.25
C PRO A 558 17.88 12.05 -0.45
N THR A 559 17.11 13.13 -0.56
CA THR A 559 17.62 14.46 -0.94
C THR A 559 18.13 15.21 0.30
N PRO A 560 18.77 16.39 0.17
CA PRO A 560 19.13 17.20 1.34
C PRO A 560 17.93 17.57 2.24
N ALA A 561 16.74 17.76 1.65
CA ALA A 561 15.50 17.94 2.42
C ALA A 561 15.10 16.64 3.15
N GLY A 562 15.22 15.48 2.48
CA GLY A 562 15.04 14.17 3.10
C GLY A 562 15.99 13.91 4.26
N GLU A 563 17.27 14.24 4.10
CA GLU A 563 18.29 14.15 5.15
C GLU A 563 17.96 15.06 6.34
N THR A 564 17.47 16.28 6.08
CA THR A 564 16.99 17.20 7.12
C THR A 564 15.84 16.60 7.92
N VAL A 565 14.86 15.97 7.26
CA VAL A 565 13.74 15.28 7.92
C VAL A 565 14.25 14.10 8.76
N ILE A 566 15.21 13.32 8.25
CA ILE A 566 15.86 12.24 8.99
C ILE A 566 16.58 12.79 10.24
N ALA A 567 17.34 13.88 10.12
CA ALA A 567 18.04 14.51 11.23
C ALA A 567 17.06 14.97 12.32
N ARG A 568 15.95 15.62 11.95
CA ARG A 568 14.89 16.01 12.91
C ARG A 568 14.28 14.79 13.60
N PHE A 569 14.05 13.70 12.87
CA PHE A 569 13.53 12.45 13.44
C PHE A 569 14.50 11.82 14.45
N ARG A 570 15.79 11.77 14.11
CA ARG A 570 16.85 11.25 14.98
C ARG A 570 17.12 12.16 16.18
N GLY A 571 16.78 13.45 16.06
CA GLY A 571 17.10 14.48 17.06
C GLY A 571 18.53 14.99 16.91
N GLU A 572 19.04 14.97 15.68
CA GLU A 572 20.38 15.41 15.26
C GLU A 572 20.33 16.76 14.53
N TYR A 573 19.13 17.33 14.39
CA TYR A 573 18.92 18.66 13.82
C TYR A 573 19.09 19.72 14.92
N GLU A 574 20.02 20.66 14.68
CA GLU A 574 20.34 21.77 15.58
C GLU A 574 19.40 22.98 15.42
#